data_AF-A0A354DGG4-F1
#
_entry.id   AF-A0A354DGG4-F1
#
_cell.length_a   1.000
_cell.length_b   1.000
_cell.length_c   1.000
_cell.angle_alpha   90.00
_cell.angle_beta   90.00
_cell.angle_gamma   90.00
#
_symmetry.space_group_name_H-M   'P 1'
#
loop_
_entity.id
_entity.type
_entity.pdbx_description
1 polymer ?
#
loop_
_entity_poly.entity_id
_entity_poly.type
_entity_poly.pdbx_seq_one_letter_code
_entity_poly.pdbx_strand_id
1 'polypeptide(L)'
;MIKISIGESEVRVVFKILRENKTIFLIALYLWAFIIVMTLISTLMQTPIENNESFTPVKIQWYKIFLHNVTVALLYIILGNLSFGILAFLLMLFNIYMTSYAVYYSYMHTGSIGFSTALIFTHGFIEIAAMILCFVISTTTMRWAINRIYMKTIFNINSVENKALLFISMVLLYLIASFIESYISPFLPTKLL
;
A
#
# COMPACT_ATOMS: atom_id res chain seq x y z
N MET A 1 19.23 37.41 -2.98
CA MET A 1 18.72 36.48 -1.94
C MET A 1 17.54 35.72 -2.52
N ILE A 2 17.76 34.50 -3.04
CA ILE A 2 16.71 33.69 -3.67
C ILE A 2 15.90 33.04 -2.54
N LYS A 3 14.65 33.47 -2.37
CA LYS A 3 13.70 32.80 -1.47
C LYS A 3 13.18 31.56 -2.20
N ILE A 4 13.75 30.41 -1.86
CA ILE A 4 13.22 29.11 -2.29
C ILE A 4 11.94 28.86 -1.47
N SER A 5 10.79 29.17 -2.08
CA SER A 5 9.46 28.83 -1.58
C SER A 5 9.10 27.42 -2.05
N ILE A 6 9.78 26.41 -1.51
CA ILE A 6 9.37 25.00 -1.67
C ILE A 6 8.72 24.62 -0.34
N GLY A 7 7.43 24.25 -0.35
CA GLY A 7 6.80 23.67 0.85
C GLY A 7 5.28 23.74 0.87
N GLU A 8 4.68 24.93 0.74
CA GLU A 8 3.23 25.06 0.95
C GLU A 8 2.37 24.76 -0.28
N SER A 9 2.88 24.96 -1.49
CA SER A 9 2.09 24.73 -2.71
C SER A 9 1.96 23.24 -3.02
N GLU A 10 3.03 22.46 -2.91
CA GLU A 10 3.09 21.07 -3.36
C GLU A 10 2.25 20.13 -2.47
N VAL A 11 2.32 20.29 -1.15
CA VAL A 11 1.49 19.50 -0.21
C VAL A 11 0.00 19.79 -0.45
N ARG A 12 -0.38 21.06 -0.64
CA ARG A 12 -1.77 21.43 -1.00
C ARG A 12 -2.20 20.82 -2.32
N VAL A 13 -1.29 20.69 -3.30
CA VAL A 13 -1.56 20.05 -4.58
C VAL A 13 -1.82 18.54 -4.41
N VAL A 14 -1.03 17.82 -3.61
CA VAL A 14 -1.30 16.39 -3.35
C VAL A 14 -2.67 16.20 -2.69
N PHE A 15 -3.00 16.99 -1.67
CA PHE A 15 -4.31 16.92 -1.03
C PHE A 15 -5.46 17.26 -1.98
N LYS A 16 -5.25 18.24 -2.88
CA LYS A 16 -6.22 18.56 -3.93
C LYS A 16 -6.43 17.37 -4.86
N ILE A 17 -5.35 16.73 -5.31
CA ILE A 17 -5.40 15.54 -6.17
C ILE A 17 -6.17 14.41 -5.46
N LEU A 18 -5.88 14.14 -4.18
CA LEU A 18 -6.60 13.12 -3.41
C LEU A 18 -8.09 13.44 -3.30
N ARG A 19 -8.44 14.71 -3.06
CA ARG A 19 -9.84 15.16 -2.99
C ARG A 19 -10.58 14.98 -4.32
N GLU A 20 -9.94 15.29 -5.43
CA GLU A 20 -10.50 15.10 -6.77
C GLU A 20 -10.68 13.62 -7.12
N ASN A 21 -9.86 12.75 -6.53
CA ASN A 21 -9.88 11.30 -6.74
C ASN A 21 -10.54 10.54 -5.57
N LYS A 22 -11.32 11.24 -4.73
CA LYS A 22 -11.82 10.71 -3.46
C LYS A 22 -12.52 9.37 -3.59
N THR A 23 -13.29 9.14 -4.65
CA THR A 23 -14.06 7.89 -4.80
C THR A 23 -13.13 6.69 -4.96
N ILE A 24 -12.14 6.77 -5.86
CA ILE A 24 -11.17 5.68 -6.06
C ILE A 24 -10.31 5.49 -4.82
N PHE A 25 -9.89 6.59 -4.21
CA PHE A 25 -9.11 6.56 -2.97
C PHE A 25 -9.89 5.88 -1.83
N LEU A 26 -11.16 6.25 -1.62
CA LEU A 26 -12.01 5.67 -0.59
C LEU A 26 -12.35 4.22 -0.86
N ILE A 27 -12.53 3.80 -2.12
CA ILE A 27 -12.71 2.39 -2.48
C ILE A 27 -11.47 1.59 -2.07
N ALA A 28 -10.27 2.07 -2.43
CA ALA A 28 -9.03 1.39 -2.08
C ALA A 28 -8.84 1.33 -0.56
N LEU A 29 -9.02 2.46 0.13
CA LEU A 29 -8.92 2.54 1.58
C LEU A 29 -9.92 1.62 2.28
N TYR A 30 -11.17 1.60 1.82
CA TYR A 30 -12.21 0.73 2.35
C TYR A 30 -11.84 -0.74 2.17
N LEU A 31 -11.37 -1.15 0.98
CA LEU A 31 -10.99 -2.55 0.73
C LEU A 31 -9.82 -2.98 1.62
N TRP A 32 -8.80 -2.13 1.77
CA TRP A 32 -7.70 -2.37 2.70
C TRP A 32 -8.19 -2.51 4.14
N ALA A 33 -8.96 -1.55 4.64
CA ALA A 33 -9.44 -1.55 6.01
C ALA A 33 -10.37 -2.74 6.30
N PHE A 34 -11.35 -2.96 5.41
CA PHE A 34 -12.33 -4.04 5.56
C PHE A 34 -11.66 -5.41 5.61
N ILE A 35 -10.79 -5.72 4.66
CA ILE A 35 -10.17 -7.04 4.60
C ILE A 35 -9.21 -7.25 5.78
N ILE A 36 -8.41 -6.25 6.16
CA ILE A 36 -7.54 -6.34 7.34
C ILE A 36 -8.37 -6.62 8.61
N VAL A 37 -9.48 -5.90 8.81
CA VAL A 37 -10.37 -6.13 9.97
C VAL A 37 -10.94 -7.55 9.95
N MET A 38 -11.42 -8.01 8.79
CA MET A 38 -11.93 -9.38 8.66
C MET A 38 -10.85 -10.43 8.93
N THR A 39 -9.61 -10.18 8.49
CA THR A 39 -8.47 -11.03 8.81
C THR A 39 -8.22 -11.08 10.31
N LEU A 40 -8.18 -9.94 11.00
CA LEU A 40 -7.96 -9.92 12.45
C LEU A 40 -9.06 -10.68 13.21
N ILE A 41 -10.32 -10.50 12.83
CA ILE A 41 -11.45 -11.24 13.42
C ILE A 41 -11.27 -12.75 13.18
N SER A 42 -10.97 -13.16 11.95
CA SER A 42 -10.76 -14.56 11.59
C SER A 42 -9.58 -15.18 12.36
N THR A 43 -8.47 -14.46 12.45
CA THR A 43 -7.26 -14.88 13.17
C THR A 43 -7.53 -15.08 14.66
N LEU A 44 -8.28 -14.18 15.31
CA LEU A 44 -8.64 -14.30 16.73
C LEU A 44 -9.54 -15.49 17.04
N MET A 45 -10.24 -16.05 16.04
CA MET A 45 -11.05 -17.25 16.19
C MET A 45 -10.24 -18.54 16.06
N GLN A 46 -8.96 -18.46 15.69
CA GLN A 46 -8.11 -19.64 15.54
C GLN A 46 -7.26 -19.90 16.78
N THR A 47 -7.10 -21.17 17.10
CA THR A 47 -6.10 -21.65 18.06
C THR A 47 -4.75 -21.70 17.38
N PRO A 48 -3.73 -20.97 17.85
CA PRO A 48 -2.40 -21.00 17.25
C PRO A 48 -1.79 -22.40 17.35
N ILE A 49 -0.94 -22.73 16.40
CA ILE A 49 -0.14 -23.95 16.46
C ILE A 49 1.07 -23.58 17.33
N GLU A 50 1.14 -24.12 18.55
CA GLU A 50 2.32 -23.97 19.41
C GLU A 50 3.53 -24.64 18.74
N ASN A 51 4.23 -23.88 17.90
CA ASN A 51 5.52 -24.28 17.34
C ASN A 51 6.62 -23.54 18.09
N ASN A 52 7.47 -24.28 18.80
CA ASN A 52 8.63 -23.77 19.54
C ASN A 52 9.79 -23.32 18.62
N GLU A 53 9.54 -23.09 17.33
CA GLU A 53 10.56 -22.58 16.42
C GLU A 53 10.72 -21.07 16.63
N SER A 54 11.96 -20.63 16.83
CA SER A 54 12.28 -19.21 16.98
C SER A 54 11.88 -18.44 15.72
N PHE A 55 10.81 -17.65 15.79
CA PHE A 55 10.40 -16.76 14.71
C PHE A 55 11.37 -15.56 14.62
N THR A 56 12.50 -15.77 13.94
CA THR A 56 13.47 -14.71 13.68
C THR A 56 13.25 -14.14 12.27
N PRO A 57 12.81 -12.88 12.12
CA PRO A 57 12.65 -12.26 10.81
C PRO A 57 14.02 -12.16 10.12
N VAL A 58 14.08 -12.60 8.86
CA VAL A 58 15.29 -12.49 8.05
C VAL A 58 15.60 -11.02 7.81
N LYS A 59 16.83 -10.59 8.13
CA LYS A 59 17.26 -9.22 7.86
C LYS A 59 17.49 -9.03 6.37
N ILE A 60 16.55 -8.36 5.70
CA ILE A 60 16.65 -7.99 4.29
C ILE A 60 17.20 -6.56 4.18
N GLN A 61 18.10 -6.34 3.21
CA GLN A 61 18.67 -5.02 2.95
C GLN A 61 17.62 -4.08 2.34
N TRP A 62 17.51 -2.84 2.85
CA TRP A 62 16.48 -1.86 2.45
C TRP A 62 16.37 -1.67 0.93
N TYR A 63 17.50 -1.63 0.21
CA TYR A 63 17.46 -1.40 -1.24
C TYR A 63 16.82 -2.55 -2.01
N LYS A 64 16.86 -3.78 -1.48
CA LYS A 64 16.19 -4.93 -2.10
C LYS A 64 14.67 -4.82 -1.94
N ILE A 65 14.21 -4.44 -0.75
CA ILE A 65 12.81 -4.17 -0.45
C ILE A 65 12.30 -3.02 -1.32
N PHE A 66 13.04 -1.91 -1.35
CA PHE A 66 12.71 -0.74 -2.17
C PHE A 66 12.58 -1.09 -3.65
N LEU A 67 13.58 -1.75 -4.22
CA LEU A 67 13.57 -2.14 -5.63
C LEU A 67 12.44 -3.11 -5.95
N HIS A 68 12.14 -4.05 -5.04
CA HIS A 68 10.99 -4.95 -5.20
C HIS A 68 9.67 -4.16 -5.26
N ASN A 69 9.40 -3.32 -4.27
CA ASN A 69 8.16 -2.54 -4.18
C ASN A 69 7.97 -1.60 -5.37
N VAL A 70 9.02 -0.89 -5.78
CA VAL A 70 8.96 0.00 -6.95
C VAL A 70 8.76 -0.81 -8.24
N THR A 71 9.43 -1.95 -8.40
CA THR A 71 9.27 -2.81 -9.59
C THR A 71 7.85 -3.35 -9.69
N VAL A 72 7.31 -3.86 -8.58
CA VAL A 72 5.93 -4.35 -8.51
C VAL A 72 4.96 -3.20 -8.82
N ALA A 73 5.16 -2.01 -8.26
CA ALA A 73 4.31 -0.86 -8.52
C ALA A 73 4.35 -0.40 -10.00
N LEU A 74 5.51 -0.47 -10.66
CA LEU A 74 5.62 -0.18 -12.09
C LEU A 74 4.86 -1.20 -12.94
N LEU A 75 5.03 -2.49 -12.66
CA LEU A 75 4.26 -3.56 -13.32
C LEU A 75 2.77 -3.37 -13.11
N TYR A 76 2.37 -3.02 -11.88
CA TYR A 76 0.99 -2.73 -11.52
C TYR A 76 0.44 -1.57 -12.35
N ILE A 77 1.14 -0.44 -12.44
CA ILE A 77 0.71 0.73 -13.23
C ILE A 77 0.53 0.36 -14.70
N ILE A 78 1.48 -0.38 -15.28
CA ILE A 78 1.45 -0.77 -16.69
C ILE A 78 0.30 -1.73 -16.94
N LEU A 79 0.24 -2.85 -16.22
CA LEU A 79 -0.77 -3.90 -16.40
C LEU A 79 -2.17 -3.39 -16.06
N GLY A 80 -2.29 -2.59 -15.01
CA GLY A 80 -3.54 -1.95 -14.61
C GLY A 80 -4.10 -1.08 -15.72
N ASN A 81 -3.29 -0.22 -16.32
CA ASN A 81 -3.77 0.64 -17.40
C ASN A 81 -4.03 -0.13 -18.71
N LEU A 82 -3.20 -1.11 -19.07
CA LEU A 82 -3.41 -1.94 -20.27
C LEU A 82 -4.69 -2.77 -20.20
N SER A 83 -5.09 -3.20 -19.02
CA SER A 83 -6.29 -4.01 -18.78
C SER A 83 -7.55 -3.20 -18.44
N PHE A 84 -7.55 -1.89 -18.72
CA PHE A 84 -8.65 -0.98 -18.34
C PHE A 84 -9.02 -1.06 -16.84
N GLY A 85 -8.02 -1.23 -15.98
CA GLY A 85 -8.15 -1.27 -14.52
C GLY A 85 -8.43 -2.64 -13.92
N ILE A 86 -8.74 -3.68 -14.70
CA ILE A 86 -9.09 -5.00 -14.15
C ILE A 86 -7.91 -5.59 -13.36
N LEU A 87 -6.71 -5.61 -13.94
CA LEU A 87 -5.51 -6.11 -13.26
C LEU A 87 -5.11 -5.20 -12.10
N ALA A 88 -5.46 -3.91 -12.13
CA ALA A 88 -5.21 -3.03 -11.00
C ALA A 88 -5.99 -3.51 -9.76
N PHE A 89 -7.28 -3.83 -9.90
CA PHE A 89 -8.06 -4.37 -8.78
C PHE A 89 -7.55 -5.72 -8.31
N LEU A 90 -7.24 -6.64 -9.23
CA LEU A 90 -6.74 -7.97 -8.86
C LEU A 90 -5.39 -7.90 -8.14
N LEU A 91 -4.47 -7.06 -8.60
CA LEU A 91 -3.19 -6.85 -7.92
C LEU A 91 -3.37 -6.16 -6.57
N MET A 92 -4.34 -5.24 -6.42
CA MET A 92 -4.69 -4.68 -5.11
C MET A 92 -5.13 -5.77 -4.15
N LEU A 93 -6.12 -6.57 -4.56
CA LEU A 93 -6.67 -7.65 -3.74
C LEU A 93 -5.60 -8.69 -3.40
N PHE A 94 -4.71 -9.00 -4.34
CA PHE A 94 -3.58 -9.88 -4.11
C PHE A 94 -2.62 -9.32 -3.06
N ASN A 95 -2.26 -8.03 -3.12
CA ASN A 95 -1.42 -7.41 -2.10
C ASN A 95 -2.11 -7.42 -0.72
N ILE A 96 -3.40 -7.08 -0.66
CA ILE A 96 -4.17 -7.15 0.59
C ILE A 96 -4.18 -8.58 1.13
N TYR A 97 -4.38 -9.57 0.28
CA TYR A 97 -4.34 -10.98 0.64
C TYR A 97 -2.97 -11.39 1.20
N MET A 98 -1.87 -11.02 0.54
CA MET A 98 -0.52 -11.35 0.99
C MET A 98 -0.20 -10.72 2.36
N THR A 99 -0.57 -9.44 2.55
CA THR A 99 -0.48 -8.76 3.85
C THR A 99 -1.32 -9.48 4.91
N SER A 100 -2.55 -9.84 4.58
CA SER A 100 -3.46 -10.54 5.49
C SER A 100 -2.94 -11.93 5.88
N TYR A 101 -2.41 -12.66 4.90
CA TYR A 101 -1.78 -13.96 5.11
C TYR A 101 -0.55 -13.84 6.01
N ALA A 102 0.24 -12.77 5.90
CA ALA A 102 1.37 -12.54 6.80
C ALA A 102 0.93 -12.33 8.27
N VAL A 103 -0.17 -11.60 8.51
CA VAL A 103 -0.76 -11.48 9.88
C VAL A 103 -1.13 -12.86 10.39
N TYR A 104 -1.93 -13.58 9.60
CA TYR A 104 -2.44 -14.89 9.98
C TYR A 104 -1.30 -15.88 10.27
N TYR A 105 -0.33 -15.98 9.36
CA TYR A 105 0.82 -16.86 9.49
C TYR A 105 1.64 -16.54 10.74
N SER A 106 1.93 -15.26 10.98
CA SER A 106 2.64 -14.82 12.18
C SER A 106 1.90 -15.22 13.46
N TYR A 107 0.58 -15.04 13.50
CA TYR A 107 -0.22 -15.39 14.68
C TYR A 107 -0.23 -16.89 14.91
N MET A 108 -0.40 -17.68 13.85
CA MET A 108 -0.41 -19.14 13.95
C MET A 108 0.87 -19.73 14.52
N HIS A 109 2.01 -19.03 14.41
CA HIS A 109 3.31 -19.49 14.92
C HIS A 109 3.75 -18.84 16.23
N THR A 110 3.16 -17.70 16.60
CA THR A 110 3.58 -16.95 17.80
C THR A 110 2.51 -16.85 18.87
N GLY A 111 1.24 -17.13 18.53
CA GLY A 111 0.07 -16.90 19.39
C GLY A 111 -0.20 -15.44 19.72
N SER A 112 0.65 -14.50 19.28
CA SER A 112 0.60 -13.10 19.68
C SER A 112 0.02 -12.23 18.58
N ILE A 113 -1.25 -11.85 18.72
CA ILE A 113 -1.90 -10.90 17.80
C ILE A 113 -1.18 -9.53 17.80
N GLY A 114 -0.62 -9.12 18.93
CA GLY A 114 0.17 -7.89 19.06
C GLY A 114 1.44 -7.94 18.21
N PHE A 115 2.15 -9.08 18.24
CA PHE A 115 3.32 -9.27 17.38
C PHE A 115 2.94 -9.29 15.90
N SER A 116 1.91 -10.05 15.52
CA SER A 116 1.47 -10.16 14.12
C SER A 116 0.98 -8.85 13.52
N THR A 117 0.26 -8.05 14.31
CA THR A 117 -0.19 -6.72 13.89
C THR A 117 0.98 -5.74 13.82
N ALA A 118 1.90 -5.73 14.80
CA ALA A 118 3.05 -4.84 14.79
C ALA A 118 4.00 -5.10 13.62
N LEU A 119 4.16 -6.37 13.22
CA LEU A 119 4.95 -6.75 12.04
C LEU A 119 4.46 -6.02 10.79
N ILE A 120 3.14 -5.81 10.65
CA ILE A 120 2.57 -5.10 9.51
C ILE A 120 2.50 -3.61 9.75
N PHE A 121 1.97 -3.16 10.89
CA PHE A 121 1.68 -1.74 11.09
C PHE A 121 2.94 -0.87 11.24
N THR A 122 4.11 -1.45 11.50
CA THR A 122 5.35 -0.68 11.58
C THR A 122 5.74 -0.03 10.24
N HIS A 123 5.68 -0.76 9.13
CA HIS A 123 6.01 -0.24 7.79
C HIS A 123 4.81 -0.23 6.84
N GLY A 124 3.88 -1.16 7.02
CA GLY A 124 2.73 -1.40 6.16
C GLY A 124 1.76 -0.22 6.06
N PHE A 125 1.64 0.67 7.06
CA PHE A 125 0.81 1.88 6.89
C PHE A 125 1.34 2.78 5.75
N ILE A 126 2.66 2.93 5.66
CA ILE A 126 3.33 3.74 4.64
C ILE A 126 3.25 3.03 3.28
N GLU A 127 3.44 1.71 3.25
CA GLU A 127 3.32 0.92 2.02
C GLU A 127 1.89 0.90 1.48
N ILE A 128 0.88 0.76 2.35
CA ILE A 128 -0.53 0.82 1.98
C ILE A 128 -0.85 2.19 1.38
N ALA A 129 -0.36 3.28 1.98
CA ALA A 129 -0.52 4.61 1.40
C ALA A 129 0.10 4.67 -0.01
N ALA A 130 1.33 4.18 -0.20
CA ALA A 130 1.98 4.09 -1.50
C ALA A 130 1.16 3.23 -2.50
N MET A 131 0.66 2.07 -2.08
CA MET A 131 -0.16 1.17 -2.90
C MET A 131 -1.48 1.81 -3.31
N ILE A 132 -2.10 2.62 -2.45
CA ILE A 132 -3.31 3.37 -2.81
C ILE A 132 -2.99 4.43 -3.88
N LEU A 133 -1.86 5.15 -3.77
CA LEU A 133 -1.42 6.07 -4.82
C LEU A 133 -1.15 5.32 -6.13
N CYS A 134 -0.47 4.17 -6.07
CA CYS A 134 -0.23 3.28 -7.20
C CYS A 134 -1.54 2.87 -7.86
N PHE A 135 -2.55 2.46 -7.09
CA PHE A 135 -3.86 2.06 -7.57
C PHE A 135 -4.61 3.20 -8.27
N VAL A 136 -4.54 4.42 -7.74
CA VAL A 136 -5.12 5.61 -8.39
C VAL A 136 -4.49 5.82 -9.78
N ILE A 137 -3.16 5.73 -9.89
CA ILE A 137 -2.47 5.86 -11.19
C ILE A 137 -2.87 4.71 -12.13
N SER A 138 -2.92 3.49 -11.61
CA SER A 138 -3.19 2.24 -12.35
C SER A 138 -4.61 2.15 -12.92
N THR A 139 -5.55 2.95 -12.42
CA THR A 139 -6.97 2.97 -12.84
C THR A 139 -7.30 4.11 -13.79
N THR A 140 -6.30 4.79 -14.36
CA THR A 140 -6.52 5.97 -15.23
C THR A 140 -7.34 5.61 -16.48
N THR A 141 -6.98 4.53 -17.19
CA THR A 141 -7.69 4.09 -18.40
C THR A 141 -9.11 3.61 -18.10
N MET A 142 -9.32 2.93 -16.96
CA MET A 142 -10.64 2.55 -16.48
C MET A 142 -11.55 3.77 -16.31
N ARG A 143 -11.06 4.77 -15.56
CA ARG A 143 -11.81 6.01 -15.30
C ARG A 143 -12.14 6.73 -16.60
N TRP A 144 -11.19 6.78 -17.52
CA TRP A 144 -11.39 7.36 -18.84
C TRP A 144 -12.47 6.61 -19.62
N ALA A 145 -12.40 5.27 -19.67
CA ALA A 145 -13.38 4.44 -20.36
C ALA A 145 -14.80 4.62 -19.78
N ILE A 146 -14.93 4.63 -18.45
CA ILE A 146 -16.20 4.88 -17.78
C ILE A 146 -16.77 6.25 -18.17
N ASN A 147 -15.98 7.32 -18.09
CA ASN A 147 -16.45 8.65 -18.48
C ASN A 147 -16.94 8.70 -19.94
N ARG A 148 -16.29 7.96 -20.84
CA ARG A 148 -16.68 7.86 -22.25
C ARG A 148 -17.98 7.08 -22.45
N ILE A 149 -18.13 5.94 -21.78
CA ILE A 149 -19.35 5.11 -21.86
C ILE A 149 -20.58 5.87 -21.38
N TYR A 150 -20.46 6.60 -20.27
CA TYR A 150 -21.58 7.36 -19.69
C TYR A 150 -21.70 8.79 -20.24
N MET A 151 -20.83 9.20 -21.17
CA MET A 151 -20.78 10.54 -21.76
C MET A 151 -20.81 11.68 -20.72
N LYS A 152 -20.23 11.45 -19.54
CA LYS A 152 -20.21 12.41 -18.43
C LYS A 152 -18.95 12.24 -17.59
N THR A 153 -18.57 13.30 -16.89
CA THR A 153 -17.41 13.29 -15.98
C THR A 153 -17.79 12.66 -14.62
N ILE A 154 -17.70 11.32 -14.55
CA ILE A 154 -17.92 10.56 -13.30
C ILE A 154 -16.66 10.59 -12.43
N PHE A 155 -15.52 10.32 -13.04
CA PHE A 155 -14.23 10.26 -12.38
C PHE A 155 -13.30 11.35 -12.91
N ASN A 156 -12.51 11.97 -12.01
CA ASN A 156 -11.44 12.85 -12.44
C ASN A 156 -10.39 12.05 -13.24
N ILE A 157 -9.84 12.65 -14.28
CA ILE A 157 -8.68 12.10 -15.01
C ILE A 157 -7.51 13.02 -14.73
N ASN A 158 -6.53 12.50 -13.99
CA ASN A 158 -5.36 13.27 -13.61
C ASN A 158 -4.59 13.76 -14.84
N SER A 159 -4.10 15.00 -14.79
CA SER A 159 -3.12 15.50 -15.75
C SER A 159 -1.80 14.71 -15.68
N VAL A 160 -0.92 14.90 -16.65
CA VAL A 160 0.40 14.23 -16.65
C VAL A 160 1.22 14.67 -15.44
N GLU A 161 1.19 15.96 -15.10
CA GLU A 161 1.88 16.54 -13.95
C GLU A 161 1.36 15.94 -12.64
N ASN A 162 0.03 15.82 -12.50
CA ASN A 162 -0.58 15.21 -11.32
C ASN A 162 -0.22 13.72 -11.19
N LYS A 163 -0.14 12.98 -12.31
CA LYS A 163 0.32 11.59 -12.32
C LYS A 163 1.79 11.48 -11.93
N ALA A 164 2.65 12.36 -12.42
CA ALA A 164 4.06 12.41 -12.05
C ALA A 164 4.23 12.70 -10.55
N LEU A 165 3.47 13.64 -9.99
CA LEU A 165 3.51 13.96 -8.57
C LEU A 165 3.05 12.78 -7.70
N LEU A 166 1.97 12.09 -8.08
CA LEU A 166 1.52 10.88 -7.40
C LEU A 166 2.57 9.78 -7.46
N PHE A 167 3.23 9.61 -8.61
CA PHE A 167 4.29 8.62 -8.80
C PHE A 167 5.50 8.92 -7.93
N ILE A 168 5.99 10.17 -7.90
CA ILE A 168 7.10 10.59 -7.04
C ILE A 168 6.73 10.37 -5.57
N SER A 169 5.52 10.76 -5.16
CA SER A 169 5.04 10.57 -3.79
C SER A 169 5.01 9.09 -3.40
N MET A 170 4.52 8.22 -4.29
CA MET A 170 4.52 6.77 -4.11
C MET A 170 5.95 6.22 -3.93
N VAL A 171 6.89 6.63 -4.79
CA VAL A 171 8.29 6.17 -4.71
C VAL A 171 8.94 6.61 -3.39
N LEU A 172 8.70 7.85 -2.95
CA LEU A 172 9.21 8.34 -1.66
C LEU A 172 8.63 7.56 -0.47
N LEU A 173 7.34 7.23 -0.51
CA LEU A 173 6.71 6.41 0.52
C LEU A 173 7.32 5.00 0.57
N TYR A 174 7.54 4.35 -0.57
CA TYR A 174 8.23 3.05 -0.60
C TYR A 174 9.67 3.13 -0.09
N LEU A 175 10.38 4.22 -0.36
CA LEU A 175 11.72 4.43 0.19
C LEU A 175 11.67 4.47 1.73
N ILE A 176 10.77 5.28 2.30
CA ILE A 176 10.60 5.39 3.75
C ILE A 176 10.20 4.03 4.35
N ALA A 177 9.25 3.33 3.74
CA ALA A 177 8.81 2.01 4.19
C ALA A 177 9.97 1.00 4.22
N SER A 178 10.79 0.96 3.17
CA SER A 178 11.92 0.03 3.10
C SER A 178 13.00 0.27 4.15
N PHE A 179 13.21 1.54 4.54
CA PHE A 179 14.08 1.88 5.68
C PHE A 179 13.50 1.34 6.98
N ILE A 180 12.21 1.57 7.23
CA ILE A 180 11.56 1.09 8.44
C ILE A 180 11.59 -0.44 8.49
N GLU A 181 11.30 -1.11 7.39
CA GLU A 181 11.29 -2.56 7.32
C GLU A 181 12.69 -3.18 7.52
N SER A 182 13.74 -2.57 6.97
CA SER A 182 15.10 -3.11 7.10
C SER A 182 15.75 -2.83 8.46
N TYR A 183 15.42 -1.68 9.07
CA TYR A 183 16.12 -1.19 10.27
C TYR A 183 15.28 -1.19 11.55
N ILE A 184 13.96 -1.29 11.48
CA ILE A 184 13.08 -1.23 12.65
C ILE A 184 12.36 -2.56 12.86
N SER A 185 11.73 -3.10 11.80
CA SER A 185 10.94 -4.34 11.91
C SER A 185 11.69 -5.55 12.49
N PRO A 186 12.99 -5.78 12.22
CA PRO A 186 13.71 -6.94 12.78
C PRO A 186 13.89 -6.89 14.30
N PHE A 187 13.68 -5.74 14.93
CA PHE A 187 13.79 -5.55 16.39
C PHE A 187 12.45 -5.63 17.12
N LEU A 188 11.34 -5.90 16.41
CA LEU A 188 10.02 -6.13 17.01
C LEU A 188 9.93 -7.42 17.84
N PRO A 189 10.45 -8.58 17.37
CA PRO A 189 10.32 -9.84 18.10
C PRO A 189 10.94 -9.77 19.50
N THR A 190 12.06 -9.05 19.67
CA THR A 190 12.73 -8.90 20.97
C THR A 190 11.97 -8.03 21.98
N LYS A 191 10.90 -7.35 21.57
CA LYS A 191 10.11 -6.46 22.42
C LYS A 191 8.68 -6.93 22.66
N LEU A 192 8.16 -7.84 21.84
CA LEU A 192 6.73 -8.19 21.77
C LEU A 192 6.47 -9.70 21.91
N LEU A 193 7.52 -10.53 21.92
CA LEU A 193 7.50 -11.94 22.31
C LEU A 193 8.23 -12.07 23.65
#